data_AF-A0A6V7T835-F1
#
_entry.id   AF-A0A6V7T835-F1
#
_cell.length_a   1.000
_cell.length_b   1.000
_cell.length_c   1.000
_cell.angle_alpha   90.00
_cell.angle_beta   90.00
_cell.angle_gamma   90.00
#
_symmetry.space_group_name_H-M   'P 1'
#
loop_
_entity.id
_entity.type
_entity.pdbx_description
1 polymer ?
#
loop_
_entity_poly.entity_id
_entity_poly.type
_entity_poly.pdbx_seq_one_letter_code
_entity_poly.pdbx_strand_id
1 'polypeptide(L)'
;MNKGYIKVVLALLSVTGYMQNIAFASDSAPRANSSNEEAEQVVYENPEEIEQLLCNDPEEAKQAEALMADVLDIAQKHVEHTDDYRLYYKIDKGAILYSKYIGDAEVGKLELIVPNPDSYDDMINLIWNPNSGKNFNDSFVEGFVSKIYNQNLVIVQQRYNNYTGSGYRYFYALANKVKLSEDETAILLTSSDMNDHDGGNNKKYVNPIVESANSFKPDVNSGEDIRNGELSKMYVNLAAFFFKKEADCVKVTYLSSLDANIICIVPNYFVKRAKFNRMLNIAKLRDIFKKK
;
A
#
# COMPACT_ATOMS: atom_id res chain seq x y z
N MET A 1 -3.91 -55.95 12.78
CA MET A 1 -2.81 -54.96 12.84
C MET A 1 -3.06 -53.88 11.80
N ASN A 2 -3.33 -52.67 12.26
CA ASN A 2 -4.06 -51.65 11.52
C ASN A 2 -3.17 -50.89 10.52
N LYS A 3 -3.40 -51.07 9.21
CA LYS A 3 -2.68 -50.39 8.10
C LYS A 3 -3.33 -49.04 7.76
N GLY A 4 -3.54 -48.17 8.75
CA GLY A 4 -4.32 -46.94 8.60
C GLY A 4 -3.57 -45.61 8.75
N TYR A 5 -2.29 -45.60 9.13
CA TYR A 5 -1.66 -44.38 9.70
C TYR A 5 -0.48 -43.76 8.93
N ILE A 6 -0.15 -44.20 7.71
CA ILE A 6 1.08 -43.76 7.00
C ILE A 6 0.80 -42.87 5.77
N LYS A 7 -0.34 -42.16 5.72
CA LYS A 7 -0.63 -41.25 4.58
C LYS A 7 -0.93 -39.79 4.92
N VAL A 8 -0.89 -39.39 6.19
CA VAL A 8 -1.21 -38.00 6.59
C VAL A 8 0.03 -37.21 7.05
N VAL A 9 1.17 -37.85 7.30
CA VAL A 9 2.37 -37.16 7.82
C VAL A 9 3.27 -36.60 6.70
N LEU A 10 3.10 -37.02 5.44
CA LEU A 10 3.94 -36.55 4.32
C LEU A 10 3.38 -35.35 3.53
N ALA A 11 2.19 -34.85 3.86
CA ALA A 11 1.58 -33.69 3.19
C ALA A 11 1.84 -32.35 3.91
N LEU A 12 2.47 -32.38 5.10
CA LEU A 12 2.80 -31.18 5.90
C LEU A 12 4.27 -30.74 5.78
N LEU A 13 5.07 -31.39 4.92
CA LEU A 13 6.50 -31.10 4.73
C LEU A 13 6.85 -30.50 3.35
N SER A 14 5.85 -30.12 2.54
CA SER A 14 6.07 -29.55 1.20
C SER A 14 5.81 -28.04 1.08
N VAL A 15 5.70 -27.31 2.20
CA VAL A 15 5.55 -25.83 2.21
C VAL A 15 6.80 -25.11 2.73
N THR A 16 7.86 -25.84 3.12
CA THR A 16 9.16 -25.25 3.43
C THR A 16 10.02 -25.22 2.17
N GLY A 17 9.79 -24.21 1.33
CA GLY A 17 10.48 -24.09 0.05
C GLY A 17 10.44 -22.69 -0.55
N TYR A 18 10.52 -21.64 0.27
CA TYR A 18 10.89 -20.30 -0.21
C TYR A 18 11.57 -19.48 0.91
N MET A 19 12.68 -20.01 1.42
CA MET A 19 13.70 -19.19 2.08
C MET A 19 14.83 -19.05 1.07
N GLN A 20 14.83 -17.98 0.29
CA GLN A 20 15.99 -17.61 -0.52
C GLN A 20 17.08 -17.12 0.44
N ASN A 21 17.99 -18.01 0.77
CA ASN A 21 19.32 -17.65 1.26
C ASN A 21 20.06 -16.92 0.14
N ILE A 22 20.24 -15.61 0.26
CA ILE A 22 21.27 -14.92 -0.53
C ILE A 22 22.56 -14.98 0.30
N ALA A 23 23.36 -15.99 0.03
CA ALA A 23 24.76 -16.01 0.42
C ALA A 23 25.54 -15.18 -0.61
N PHE A 24 26.01 -13.99 -0.22
CA PHE A 24 26.95 -13.21 -1.03
C PHE A 24 28.33 -13.86 -0.98
N ALA A 25 28.72 -14.51 -2.08
CA ALA A 25 30.11 -14.86 -2.35
C ALA A 25 30.56 -14.01 -3.55
N SER A 26 31.48 -13.09 -3.27
CA SER A 26 32.22 -12.32 -4.27
C SER A 26 33.20 -13.22 -5.01
N ASP A 27 33.09 -13.27 -6.35
CA ASP A 27 34.27 -13.36 -7.22
C ASP A 27 33.91 -12.96 -8.67
N SER A 28 34.90 -12.35 -9.31
CA SER A 28 34.80 -11.48 -10.48
C SER A 28 34.76 -12.16 -11.86
N ALA A 29 34.14 -11.43 -12.82
CA ALA A 29 34.39 -11.36 -14.28
C ALA A 29 33.42 -12.15 -15.24
N PRO A 30 33.29 -11.76 -16.53
CA PRO A 30 32.14 -10.94 -16.97
C PRO A 30 31.35 -11.45 -18.20
N ARG A 31 30.12 -10.91 -18.32
CA ARG A 31 29.33 -10.61 -19.55
C ARG A 31 28.52 -11.74 -20.22
N ALA A 32 27.20 -11.57 -20.22
CA ALA A 32 26.34 -11.69 -21.42
C ALA A 32 24.99 -10.99 -21.17
N ASN A 33 24.59 -10.15 -22.11
CA ASN A 33 23.41 -9.29 -22.04
C ASN A 33 22.10 -10.09 -21.90
N SER A 34 21.32 -9.80 -20.87
CA SER A 34 19.86 -9.91 -20.93
C SER A 34 19.25 -8.79 -20.10
N SER A 35 18.55 -7.90 -20.80
CA SER A 35 17.71 -6.83 -20.28
C SER A 35 16.73 -7.35 -19.22
N ASN A 36 17.02 -7.08 -17.95
CA ASN A 36 16.09 -7.25 -16.82
C ASN A 36 16.45 -6.31 -15.64
N GLU A 37 17.10 -5.17 -15.91
CA GLU A 37 17.52 -4.21 -14.87
C GLU A 37 16.46 -3.13 -14.55
N GLU A 38 15.33 -3.07 -15.25
CA GLU A 38 14.35 -1.98 -15.06
C GLU A 38 13.42 -2.15 -13.85
N ALA A 39 13.47 -3.29 -13.15
CA ALA A 39 12.68 -3.52 -11.92
C ALA A 39 13.44 -3.17 -10.63
N GLU A 40 14.73 -2.77 -10.70
CA GLU A 40 15.56 -2.45 -9.54
C GLU A 40 15.53 -0.97 -9.12
N GLN A 41 14.84 -0.08 -9.84
CA GLN A 41 14.75 1.33 -9.44
C GLN A 41 13.64 1.59 -8.41
N VAL A 42 13.76 0.95 -7.24
CA VAL A 42 13.41 1.66 -6.02
C VAL A 42 14.64 2.53 -5.71
N VAL A 43 14.44 3.84 -5.78
CA VAL A 43 15.45 4.90 -5.61
C VAL A 43 16.29 4.67 -4.35
N TYR A 44 17.42 3.97 -4.48
CA TYR A 44 18.49 4.00 -3.50
C TYR A 44 19.79 4.05 -4.27
N GLU A 45 20.41 5.22 -4.29
CA GLU A 45 21.66 5.44 -5.01
C GLU A 45 22.86 4.79 -4.27
N ASN A 46 22.64 4.32 -3.03
CA ASN A 46 23.67 3.80 -2.15
C ASN A 46 23.27 2.44 -1.52
N PRO A 47 23.99 1.34 -1.80
CA PRO A 47 23.76 0.02 -1.19
C PRO A 47 23.79 0.02 0.35
N GLU A 48 24.61 0.88 0.97
CA GLU A 48 24.71 0.96 2.44
C GLU A 48 23.42 1.51 3.07
N GLU A 49 22.69 2.38 2.37
CA GLU A 49 21.39 2.89 2.83
C GLU A 49 20.32 1.79 2.77
N ILE A 50 20.38 0.90 1.77
CA ILE A 50 19.46 -0.24 1.67
C ILE A 50 19.66 -1.20 2.84
N GLU A 51 20.90 -1.54 3.17
CA GLU A 51 21.21 -2.44 4.29
C GLU A 51 20.64 -1.92 5.62
N GLN A 52 20.66 -0.60 5.83
CA GLN A 52 20.09 0.02 7.04
C GLN A 52 18.56 -0.03 7.11
N LEU A 53 17.89 -0.19 5.96
CA LEU A 53 16.43 -0.30 5.89
C LEU A 53 15.94 -1.74 6.03
N LEU A 54 16.80 -2.75 5.87
CA LEU A 54 16.42 -4.16 5.98
C LEU A 54 15.97 -4.50 7.40
N CYS A 55 14.84 -5.21 7.50
CA CYS A 55 14.37 -5.74 8.76
C CYS A 55 15.28 -6.89 9.22
N ASN A 56 15.87 -6.74 10.40
CA ASN A 56 16.73 -7.76 11.02
C ASN A 56 15.97 -8.66 12.02
N ASP A 57 14.67 -8.40 12.24
CA ASP A 57 13.82 -9.21 13.11
C ASP A 57 12.92 -10.14 12.27
N PRO A 58 13.18 -11.47 12.26
CA PRO A 58 12.38 -12.42 11.50
C PRO A 58 10.97 -12.61 12.07
N GLU A 59 10.74 -12.36 13.36
CA GLU A 59 9.39 -12.45 13.94
C GLU A 59 8.55 -11.23 13.55
N GLU A 60 9.14 -10.03 13.51
CA GLU A 60 8.49 -8.84 12.95
C GLU A 60 8.10 -9.07 11.47
N ALA A 61 9.01 -9.64 10.67
CA ALA A 61 8.75 -9.95 9.27
C ALA A 61 7.57 -10.92 9.08
N LYS A 62 7.50 -12.00 9.87
CA LYS A 62 6.37 -12.94 9.86
C LYS A 62 5.05 -12.26 10.24
N GLN A 63 5.08 -11.37 11.24
CA GLN A 63 3.88 -10.61 11.63
C GLN A 63 3.44 -9.65 10.52
N ALA A 64 4.38 -9.01 9.84
CA ALA A 64 4.09 -8.14 8.70
C ALA A 64 3.43 -8.92 7.55
N GLU A 65 3.95 -10.11 7.23
CA GLU A 65 3.36 -11.01 6.21
C GLU A 65 1.94 -11.45 6.59
N ALA A 66 1.75 -11.92 7.83
CA ALA A 66 0.44 -12.34 8.33
C ALA A 66 -0.58 -11.18 8.30
N LEU A 67 -0.16 -9.99 8.71
CA LEU A 67 -1.00 -8.79 8.63
C LEU A 67 -1.42 -8.49 7.19
N MET A 68 -0.51 -8.53 6.23
CA MET A 68 -0.86 -8.21 4.84
C MET A 68 -1.71 -9.28 4.16
N ALA A 69 -1.64 -10.54 4.61
CA ALA A 69 -2.61 -11.56 4.22
C ALA A 69 -4.02 -11.21 4.70
N ASP A 70 -4.19 -10.82 5.97
CA ASP A 70 -5.50 -10.37 6.49
C ASP A 70 -6.02 -9.13 5.74
N VAL A 71 -5.13 -8.18 5.43
CA VAL A 71 -5.48 -6.97 4.66
C VAL A 71 -5.99 -7.34 3.27
N LEU A 72 -5.34 -8.31 2.61
CA LEU A 72 -5.77 -8.80 1.29
C LEU A 72 -7.18 -9.40 1.37
N ASP A 73 -7.42 -10.29 2.33
CA ASP A 73 -8.72 -10.96 2.52
C ASP A 73 -9.84 -9.94 2.79
N ILE A 74 -9.58 -8.96 3.67
CA ILE A 74 -10.52 -7.86 3.94
C ILE A 74 -10.78 -7.05 2.68
N ALA A 75 -9.73 -6.65 1.95
CA ALA A 75 -9.85 -5.85 0.75
C ALA A 75 -10.63 -6.58 -0.36
N GLN A 76 -10.34 -7.87 -0.58
CA GLN A 76 -11.04 -8.71 -1.56
C GLN A 76 -12.54 -8.77 -1.28
N LYS A 77 -12.92 -9.01 -0.02
CA LYS A 77 -14.32 -9.01 0.41
C LYS A 77 -15.03 -7.68 0.13
N HIS A 78 -14.33 -6.56 0.20
CA HIS A 78 -14.89 -5.23 -0.04
C HIS A 78 -14.90 -4.80 -1.52
N VAL A 79 -14.09 -5.41 -2.39
CA VAL A 79 -14.16 -5.15 -3.84
C VAL A 79 -15.13 -6.05 -4.58
N GLU A 80 -15.44 -7.24 -4.06
CA GLU A 80 -16.25 -8.26 -4.73
C GLU A 80 -17.62 -7.74 -5.19
N HIS A 81 -18.28 -6.91 -4.37
CA HIS A 81 -19.60 -6.35 -4.66
C HIS A 81 -19.64 -4.83 -4.43
N THR A 82 -20.59 -4.16 -5.10
CA THR A 82 -20.83 -2.71 -4.98
C THR A 82 -22.25 -2.42 -4.48
N ASP A 83 -23.08 -3.44 -4.28
CA ASP A 83 -24.51 -3.30 -3.97
C ASP A 83 -24.81 -2.59 -2.64
N ASP A 84 -23.90 -2.72 -1.68
CA ASP A 84 -23.99 -2.07 -0.37
C ASP A 84 -23.24 -0.73 -0.31
N TYR A 85 -22.64 -0.29 -1.42
CA TYR A 85 -22.03 1.02 -1.56
C TYR A 85 -23.02 2.04 -2.15
N ARG A 86 -22.97 3.27 -1.65
CA ARG A 86 -23.74 4.39 -2.19
C ARG A 86 -22.90 5.13 -3.24
N LEU A 87 -23.48 5.39 -4.40
CA LEU A 87 -22.86 6.27 -5.40
C LEU A 87 -22.54 7.63 -4.76
N TYR A 88 -21.28 8.05 -4.85
CA TYR A 88 -20.82 9.34 -4.35
C TYR A 88 -20.59 10.32 -5.51
N TYR A 89 -19.87 9.89 -6.54
CA TYR A 89 -19.56 10.72 -7.71
C TYR A 89 -19.35 9.88 -8.95
N LYS A 90 -19.75 10.40 -10.12
CA LYS A 90 -19.56 9.74 -11.41
C LYS A 90 -18.94 10.74 -12.38
N ILE A 91 -17.71 10.44 -12.84
CA ILE A 91 -17.07 11.24 -13.90
C ILE A 91 -17.71 10.86 -15.23
N ASP A 92 -17.71 9.56 -15.54
CA ASP A 92 -18.31 8.97 -16.73
C ASP A 92 -18.65 7.48 -16.47
N LYS A 93 -18.93 6.69 -17.51
CA LYS A 93 -19.24 5.26 -17.34
C LYS A 93 -18.05 4.42 -16.89
N GLY A 94 -16.83 4.86 -17.15
CA GLY A 94 -15.65 4.12 -16.77
C GLY A 94 -15.08 4.52 -15.41
N ALA A 95 -15.44 5.69 -14.84
CA ALA A 95 -14.87 6.17 -13.58
C ALA A 95 -15.98 6.57 -12.61
N ILE A 96 -16.20 5.72 -11.61
CA ILE A 96 -17.30 5.83 -10.65
C ILE A 96 -16.77 5.65 -9.23
N LEU A 97 -17.02 6.65 -8.38
CA LEU A 97 -16.67 6.62 -6.98
C LEU A 97 -17.91 6.38 -6.14
N TYR A 98 -17.83 5.35 -5.30
CA TYR A 98 -18.83 5.00 -4.32
C TYR A 98 -18.28 5.18 -2.91
N SER A 99 -19.18 5.21 -1.93
CA SER A 99 -18.84 5.32 -0.51
C SER A 99 -19.70 4.43 0.36
N LYS A 100 -19.10 3.91 1.43
CA LYS A 100 -19.74 3.11 2.47
C LYS A 100 -19.06 3.40 3.80
N TYR A 101 -19.76 3.10 4.91
CA TYR A 101 -19.15 3.04 6.24
C TYR A 101 -18.90 1.58 6.64
N ILE A 102 -17.72 1.30 7.18
CA ILE A 102 -17.38 0.05 7.87
C ILE A 102 -17.17 0.42 9.34
N GLY A 103 -18.11 0.04 10.20
CA GLY A 103 -18.22 0.67 11.52
C GLY A 103 -18.36 2.19 11.36
N ASP A 104 -17.49 2.94 12.03
CA ASP A 104 -17.42 4.41 11.92
C ASP A 104 -16.46 4.90 10.83
N ALA A 105 -15.71 3.99 10.19
CA ALA A 105 -14.72 4.33 9.19
C ALA A 105 -15.38 4.50 7.81
N GLU A 106 -15.23 5.68 7.22
CA GLU A 106 -15.64 5.95 5.86
C GLU A 106 -14.67 5.32 4.85
N VAL A 107 -15.21 4.58 3.89
CA VAL A 107 -14.48 3.90 2.83
C VAL A 107 -15.00 4.34 1.48
N GLY A 108 -14.10 4.80 0.62
CA GLY A 108 -14.38 5.03 -0.79
C GLY A 108 -13.97 3.83 -1.64
N LYS A 109 -14.72 3.58 -2.70
CA LYS A 109 -14.43 2.59 -3.75
C LYS A 109 -14.49 3.28 -5.11
N LEU A 110 -13.36 3.44 -5.76
CA LEU A 110 -13.27 3.95 -7.13
C LEU A 110 -13.14 2.78 -8.10
N GLU A 111 -14.10 2.63 -9.00
CA GLU A 111 -14.00 1.75 -10.16
C GLU A 111 -13.53 2.58 -11.35
N LEU A 112 -12.45 2.15 -12.00
CA LEU A 112 -11.78 2.88 -13.08
C LEU A 112 -11.42 1.94 -14.23
N ILE A 113 -11.81 2.30 -15.45
CA ILE A 113 -11.39 1.62 -16.69
C ILE A 113 -10.31 2.45 -17.39
N VAL A 114 -9.15 1.87 -17.69
CA VAL A 114 -8.09 2.48 -18.49
C VAL A 114 -8.01 1.74 -19.84
N PRO A 115 -8.42 2.34 -20.97
CA PRO A 115 -8.53 1.67 -22.27
C PRO A 115 -7.17 1.51 -22.96
N ASN A 116 -6.22 0.89 -22.25
CA ASN A 116 -4.89 0.57 -22.75
C ASN A 116 -4.36 -0.66 -21.99
N PRO A 117 -4.57 -1.89 -22.49
CA PRO A 117 -4.16 -3.11 -21.79
C PRO A 117 -2.63 -3.23 -21.68
N ASP A 118 -1.89 -2.57 -22.58
CA ASP A 118 -0.42 -2.54 -22.60
C ASP A 118 0.15 -1.73 -21.42
N SER A 119 -0.67 -0.90 -20.75
CA SER A 119 -0.25 -0.09 -19.60
C SER A 119 -0.25 -0.81 -18.25
N TYR A 120 -0.63 -2.09 -18.22
CA TYR A 120 -0.81 -2.86 -16.98
C TYR A 120 0.41 -2.83 -16.06
N ASP A 121 1.59 -3.21 -16.57
CA ASP A 121 2.81 -3.27 -15.76
C ASP A 121 3.29 -1.87 -15.36
N ASP A 122 3.19 -0.89 -16.27
CA ASP A 122 3.56 0.50 -16.00
C ASP A 122 2.68 1.13 -14.90
N MET A 123 1.38 0.82 -14.88
CA MET A 123 0.46 1.28 -13.85
C MET A 123 0.81 0.69 -12.48
N ILE A 124 1.12 -0.61 -12.42
CA ILE A 124 1.56 -1.27 -11.19
C ILE A 124 2.85 -0.63 -10.68
N ASN A 125 3.83 -0.45 -11.56
CA ASN A 125 5.12 0.16 -11.21
C ASN A 125 4.96 1.61 -10.75
N LEU A 126 4.12 2.39 -11.44
CA LEU A 126 3.82 3.77 -11.05
C LEU A 126 3.18 3.84 -9.66
N ILE A 127 2.24 2.96 -9.34
CA ILE A 127 1.54 2.98 -8.04
C ILE A 127 2.39 2.40 -6.91
N TRP A 128 3.22 1.38 -7.18
CA TRP A 128 4.13 0.79 -6.21
C TRP A 128 5.23 1.76 -5.77
N ASN A 129 5.60 2.72 -6.62
CA ASN A 129 6.58 3.74 -6.29
C ASN A 129 6.12 4.60 -5.09
N PRO A 130 6.91 4.75 -4.00
CA PRO A 130 6.57 5.61 -2.87
C PRO A 130 6.29 7.07 -3.26
N ASN A 131 6.90 7.54 -4.36
CA ASN A 131 6.73 8.88 -4.94
C ASN A 131 5.61 8.98 -6.00
N SER A 132 4.78 7.93 -6.14
CA SER A 132 3.70 7.84 -7.12
C SER A 132 2.78 9.06 -7.12
N GLY A 133 2.53 9.62 -5.94
CA GLY A 133 1.65 10.77 -5.75
C GLY A 133 2.03 12.01 -6.55
N LYS A 134 3.30 12.21 -6.93
CA LYS A 134 3.75 13.34 -7.77
C LYS A 134 3.03 13.39 -9.13
N ASN A 135 2.55 12.24 -9.61
CA ASN A 135 1.93 12.13 -10.93
C ASN A 135 0.45 12.53 -10.95
N PHE A 136 -0.25 12.43 -9.82
CA PHE A 136 -1.70 12.59 -9.79
C PHE A 136 -2.23 13.44 -8.62
N ASN A 137 -1.45 13.65 -7.56
CA ASN A 137 -1.88 14.36 -6.37
C ASN A 137 -1.05 15.62 -6.10
N ASP A 138 -1.62 16.77 -6.39
CA ASP A 138 -0.99 18.09 -6.23
C ASP A 138 -0.61 18.43 -4.77
N SER A 139 -1.19 17.72 -3.79
CA SER A 139 -0.79 17.86 -2.37
C SER A 139 0.39 16.97 -1.98
N PHE A 140 0.79 16.01 -2.81
CA PHE A 140 1.89 15.11 -2.49
C PHE A 140 3.22 15.88 -2.47
N VAL A 141 4.04 15.61 -1.45
CA VAL A 141 5.35 16.24 -1.29
C VAL A 141 6.43 15.23 -1.65
N GLU A 142 6.50 14.16 -0.86
CA GLU A 142 7.54 13.14 -0.96
C GLU A 142 7.10 11.82 -0.35
N GLY A 143 7.75 10.74 -0.76
CA GLY A 143 7.53 9.42 -0.21
C GLY A 143 8.84 8.65 -0.14
N PHE A 144 8.94 7.84 0.91
CA PHE A 144 10.13 7.07 1.24
C PHE A 144 9.75 5.64 1.59
N VAL A 145 10.70 4.74 1.43
CA VAL A 145 10.64 3.46 2.13
C VAL A 145 11.43 3.62 3.42
N SER A 146 10.84 3.17 4.52
CA SER A 146 11.40 3.32 5.86
C SER A 146 11.81 2.00 6.49
N LYS A 147 11.31 0.88 5.97
CA LYS A 147 11.76 -0.46 6.34
C LYS A 147 11.45 -1.45 5.21
N ILE A 148 12.34 -2.41 4.97
CA ILE A 148 12.20 -3.44 3.94
C ILE A 148 12.15 -4.81 4.60
N TYR A 149 11.05 -5.54 4.41
CA TYR A 149 10.96 -6.96 4.79
C TYR A 149 11.33 -7.86 3.60
N ASN A 150 10.84 -7.50 2.41
CA ASN A 150 11.26 -8.07 1.13
C ASN A 150 10.90 -7.10 -0.02
N GLN A 151 11.20 -7.45 -1.27
CA GLN A 151 10.96 -6.60 -2.45
C GLN A 151 9.50 -6.19 -2.67
N ASN A 152 8.56 -6.96 -2.11
CA ASN A 152 7.12 -6.74 -2.24
C ASN A 152 6.46 -6.36 -0.91
N LEU A 153 7.21 -6.21 0.18
CA LEU A 153 6.68 -5.94 1.52
C LEU A 153 7.60 -4.95 2.24
N VAL A 154 7.11 -3.73 2.41
CA VAL A 154 7.88 -2.61 2.94
C VAL A 154 7.03 -1.72 3.83
N ILE A 155 7.64 -0.97 4.75
CA ILE A 155 6.99 0.20 5.36
C ILE A 155 7.31 1.40 4.49
N VAL A 156 6.28 2.12 4.05
CA VAL A 156 6.43 3.40 3.36
C VAL A 156 6.02 4.55 4.26
N GLN A 157 6.71 5.67 4.10
CA GLN A 157 6.29 6.98 4.59
C GLN A 157 5.82 7.81 3.40
N GLN A 158 4.72 8.54 3.54
CA GLN A 158 4.33 9.54 2.55
C GLN A 158 3.93 10.85 3.22
N ARG A 159 4.33 11.95 2.60
CA ARG A 159 4.10 13.32 3.08
C ARG A 159 3.25 14.13 2.12
N TYR A 160 2.44 15.02 2.70
CA TYR A 160 1.44 15.82 2.00
C TYR A 160 1.39 17.24 2.55
N ASN A 161 1.11 18.20 1.69
CA ASN A 161 0.71 19.53 2.10
C ASN A 161 -0.56 19.47 2.97
N ASN A 162 -0.56 20.23 4.05
CA ASN A 162 -1.72 20.33 4.91
C ASN A 162 -2.82 21.18 4.24
N TYR A 163 -4.01 20.61 4.06
CA TYR A 163 -5.14 21.31 3.44
C TYR A 163 -5.76 22.39 4.35
N THR A 164 -5.63 22.25 5.67
CA THR A 164 -6.34 23.10 6.64
C THR A 164 -5.44 24.15 7.31
N GLY A 165 -4.19 24.32 6.85
CA GLY A 165 -3.25 25.25 7.46
C GLY A 165 -1.84 25.13 6.90
N SER A 166 -0.85 25.62 7.65
CA SER A 166 0.57 25.47 7.34
C SER A 166 1.10 24.07 7.73
N GLY A 167 2.26 23.71 7.16
CA GLY A 167 2.99 22.50 7.49
C GLY A 167 2.61 21.28 6.64
N TYR A 168 3.21 20.14 6.99
CA TYR A 168 2.98 18.89 6.30
C TYR A 168 2.24 17.88 7.16
N ARG A 169 1.57 16.96 6.49
CA ARG A 169 0.97 15.79 7.08
C ARG A 169 1.69 14.56 6.57
N TYR A 170 1.81 13.53 7.40
CA TYR A 170 2.49 12.31 7.01
C TYR A 170 1.75 11.09 7.52
N PHE A 171 2.03 9.94 6.94
CA PHE A 171 1.68 8.65 7.53
C PHE A 171 2.81 7.65 7.29
N TYR A 172 2.85 6.63 8.12
CA TYR A 172 3.53 5.37 7.85
C TYR A 172 2.50 4.28 7.57
N ALA A 173 2.77 3.42 6.59
CA ALA A 173 1.93 2.26 6.28
C ALA A 173 2.79 1.08 5.83
N LEU A 174 2.39 -0.12 6.25
CA LEU A 174 2.87 -1.35 5.65
C LEU A 174 2.24 -1.46 4.27
N ALA A 175 3.07 -1.66 3.25
CA ALA A 175 2.69 -1.77 1.85
C ALA A 175 3.08 -3.14 1.30
N ASN A 176 2.17 -3.78 0.56
CA ASN A 176 2.41 -5.10 -0.02
C ASN A 176 1.93 -5.18 -1.47
N LYS A 177 2.78 -5.70 -2.36
CA LYS A 177 2.46 -5.98 -3.76
C LYS A 177 2.25 -7.49 -3.93
N VAL A 178 1.05 -7.90 -4.33
CA VAL A 178 0.66 -9.31 -4.47
C VAL A 178 0.24 -9.60 -5.89
N LYS A 179 0.92 -10.54 -6.55
CA LYS A 179 0.45 -11.10 -7.82
C LYS A 179 -0.61 -12.15 -7.53
N LEU A 180 -1.87 -11.88 -7.90
CA LEU A 180 -3.02 -12.75 -7.65
C LEU A 180 -3.20 -13.77 -8.79
N SER A 181 -2.94 -13.36 -10.03
CA SER A 181 -2.89 -14.22 -11.20
C SER A 181 -1.93 -13.64 -12.25
N GLU A 182 -1.87 -14.21 -13.46
CA GLU A 182 -1.11 -13.62 -14.56
C GLU A 182 -1.60 -12.22 -14.92
N ASP A 183 -2.92 -12.02 -14.89
CA ASP A 183 -3.61 -10.79 -15.30
C ASP A 183 -4.10 -9.94 -14.12
N GLU A 184 -3.79 -10.32 -12.87
CA GLU A 184 -4.30 -9.62 -11.70
C GLU A 184 -3.23 -9.39 -10.62
N THR A 185 -3.13 -8.14 -10.17
CA THR A 185 -2.18 -7.69 -9.13
C THR A 185 -2.90 -6.79 -8.13
N ALA A 186 -2.59 -6.97 -6.85
CA ALA A 186 -3.01 -6.08 -5.79
C ALA A 186 -1.82 -5.29 -5.22
N ILE A 187 -2.06 -4.01 -4.89
CA ILE A 187 -1.17 -3.21 -4.04
C ILE A 187 -1.97 -2.75 -2.83
N LEU A 188 -1.52 -3.16 -1.65
CA LEU A 188 -2.22 -3.01 -0.38
C LEU A 188 -1.43 -2.09 0.53
N LEU A 189 -2.11 -1.24 1.29
CA LEU A 189 -1.51 -0.41 2.33
C LEU A 189 -2.39 -0.39 3.59
N THR A 190 -1.76 -0.53 4.75
CA THR A 190 -2.42 -0.33 6.05
C THR A 190 -1.46 0.30 7.05
N SER A 191 -1.96 1.21 7.87
CA SER A 191 -1.24 1.75 9.02
C SER A 191 -1.53 0.92 10.26
N SER A 192 -0.54 0.87 11.13
CA SER A 192 -0.66 0.38 12.50
C SER A 192 -0.15 1.43 13.49
N ASP A 193 -0.19 1.11 14.79
CA ASP A 193 0.34 1.92 15.87
C ASP A 193 1.87 1.81 15.94
N MET A 194 2.55 2.08 14.82
CA MET A 194 4.01 2.04 14.67
C MET A 194 4.67 3.10 15.54
N ASN A 195 5.81 2.76 16.15
CA ASN A 195 6.60 3.73 16.91
C ASN A 195 7.54 4.48 15.96
N ASP A 196 7.14 5.66 15.53
CA ASP A 196 7.95 6.60 14.74
C ASP A 196 8.59 7.69 15.60
N HIS A 197 8.59 7.51 16.92
CA HIS A 197 9.14 8.45 17.89
C HIS A 197 8.60 9.88 17.72
N ASP A 198 7.35 10.02 17.25
CA ASP A 198 6.75 11.34 17.05
C ASP A 198 6.71 12.13 18.36
N GLY A 199 7.22 13.37 18.34
CA GLY A 199 7.24 14.26 19.51
C GLY A 199 5.90 14.95 19.77
N GLY A 200 4.88 14.61 18.98
CA GLY A 200 3.55 15.17 19.08
C GLY A 200 2.72 14.49 20.16
N ASN A 201 1.63 15.14 20.56
CA ASN A 201 0.64 14.55 21.48
C ASN A 201 -0.40 13.73 20.70
N ASN A 202 0.05 12.76 19.90
CA ASN A 202 -0.85 11.87 19.17
C ASN A 202 -1.41 10.80 20.11
N LYS A 203 -2.71 10.51 19.96
CA LYS A 203 -3.31 9.37 20.66
C LYS A 203 -2.84 8.08 20.01
N LYS A 204 -2.77 7.03 20.82
CA LYS A 204 -2.60 5.65 20.36
C LYS A 204 -3.57 5.36 19.22
N TYR A 205 -3.05 4.91 18.08
CA TYR A 205 -3.89 4.60 16.94
C TYR A 205 -4.48 3.19 17.10
N VAL A 206 -5.74 3.06 16.69
CA VAL A 206 -6.44 1.78 16.59
C VAL A 206 -7.06 1.75 15.21
N ASN A 207 -6.61 0.82 14.37
CA ASN A 207 -7.14 0.63 13.04
C ASN A 207 -8.58 0.10 13.14
N PRO A 208 -9.58 0.83 12.61
CA PRO A 208 -11.00 0.47 12.76
C PRO A 208 -11.46 -0.59 11.75
N ILE A 209 -10.65 -0.94 10.74
CA ILE A 209 -11.03 -1.86 9.67
C ILE A 209 -10.20 -3.15 9.76
N VAL A 210 -8.89 -3.03 9.98
CA VAL A 210 -7.96 -4.16 10.02
C VAL A 210 -7.57 -4.44 11.46
N GLU A 211 -8.31 -5.32 12.14
CA GLU A 211 -8.11 -5.58 13.57
C GLU A 211 -6.71 -6.11 13.89
N SER A 212 -6.14 -6.98 13.04
CA SER A 212 -4.80 -7.53 13.21
C SER A 212 -3.69 -6.47 13.16
N ALA A 213 -3.93 -5.33 12.51
CA ALA A 213 -2.98 -4.21 12.49
C ALA A 213 -2.73 -3.64 13.89
N ASN A 214 -3.68 -3.80 14.83
CA ASN A 214 -3.57 -3.24 16.18
C ASN A 214 -2.50 -3.91 17.06
N SER A 215 -2.05 -5.10 16.66
CA SER A 215 -0.98 -5.84 17.33
C SER A 215 0.40 -5.62 16.71
N PHE A 216 0.47 -5.12 15.48
CA PHE A 216 1.71 -4.92 14.75
C PHE A 216 2.30 -3.53 15.04
N LYS A 217 3.37 -3.47 15.82
CA LYS A 217 3.94 -2.19 16.32
C LYS A 217 5.44 -2.10 16.12
N PRO A 218 5.91 -2.13 14.87
CA PRO A 218 7.32 -1.99 14.59
C PRO A 218 7.82 -0.61 15.01
N ASP A 219 9.10 -0.55 15.36
CA ASP A 219 9.84 0.70 15.50
C ASP A 219 10.33 1.16 14.12
N VAL A 220 10.19 2.45 13.81
CA VAL A 220 10.64 3.06 12.55
C VAL A 220 11.50 4.28 12.83
N ASN A 221 12.65 4.36 12.14
CA ASN A 221 13.52 5.52 12.24
C ASN A 221 12.92 6.69 11.43
N SER A 222 12.47 7.72 12.12
CA SER A 222 11.81 8.88 11.53
C SER A 222 12.74 10.06 11.30
N GLY A 223 12.26 11.10 10.62
CA GLY A 223 12.97 12.36 10.48
C GLY A 223 12.96 13.18 11.78
N GLU A 224 13.89 14.13 11.90
CA GLU A 224 13.95 15.03 13.06
C GLU A 224 12.69 15.89 13.19
N ASP A 225 12.13 16.34 12.07
CA ASP A 225 10.86 17.07 11.99
C ASP A 225 9.67 16.27 12.62
N ILE A 226 9.62 14.96 12.39
CA ILE A 226 8.63 14.07 13.00
C ILE A 226 8.89 13.92 14.51
N ARG A 227 10.14 13.67 14.91
CA ARG A 227 10.53 13.55 16.33
C ARG A 227 10.32 14.84 17.12
N ASN A 228 10.39 15.99 16.47
CA ASN A 228 10.12 17.29 17.07
C ASN A 228 8.62 17.64 17.09
N GLY A 229 7.75 16.80 16.49
CA GLY A 229 6.31 17.03 16.43
C GLY A 229 5.89 18.14 15.46
N GLU A 230 6.71 18.45 14.45
CA GLU A 230 6.47 19.54 13.50
C GLU A 230 5.41 19.16 12.43
N LEU A 231 5.18 17.86 12.21
CA LEU A 231 4.27 17.34 11.22
C LEU A 231 3.00 16.75 11.82
N SER A 232 1.88 16.85 11.10
CA SER A 232 0.61 16.26 11.52
C SER A 232 0.48 14.81 11.04
N LYS A 233 0.43 13.86 11.98
CA LYS A 233 0.29 12.43 11.68
C LYS A 233 -1.10 12.09 11.16
N MET A 234 -1.20 11.18 10.19
CA MET A 234 -2.40 10.60 9.61
C MET A 234 -2.24 9.08 9.56
N TYR A 235 -3.33 8.36 9.28
CA TYR A 235 -3.30 6.90 9.19
C TYR A 235 -4.10 6.39 7.99
N VAL A 236 -3.57 5.36 7.34
CA VAL A 236 -4.26 4.59 6.31
C VAL A 236 -4.99 3.44 7.01
N ASN A 237 -6.29 3.57 7.23
CA ASN A 237 -7.06 2.45 7.80
C ASN A 237 -7.01 1.24 6.86
N LEU A 238 -7.21 1.50 5.56
CA LEU A 238 -7.09 0.52 4.49
C LEU A 238 -6.94 1.28 3.17
N ALA A 239 -5.98 0.90 2.33
CA ALA A 239 -5.98 1.23 0.92
C ALA A 239 -5.61 0.00 0.10
N ALA A 240 -6.30 -0.21 -1.02
CA ALA A 240 -6.05 -1.34 -1.90
C ALA A 240 -6.32 -0.96 -3.34
N PHE A 241 -5.35 -1.20 -4.22
CA PHE A 241 -5.53 -1.17 -5.66
C PHE A 241 -5.58 -2.61 -6.16
N PHE A 242 -6.61 -2.95 -6.92
CA PHE A 242 -6.68 -4.17 -7.70
C PHE A 242 -6.60 -3.79 -9.17
N PHE A 243 -5.57 -4.26 -9.86
CA PHE A 243 -5.39 -4.13 -11.30
C PHE A 243 -5.75 -5.44 -11.94
N LYS A 244 -6.67 -5.41 -12.91
CA LYS A 244 -7.03 -6.56 -13.71
C LYS A 244 -6.86 -6.22 -15.19
N LYS A 245 -5.95 -6.91 -15.85
CA LYS A 245 -5.75 -6.83 -17.30
C LYS A 245 -6.89 -7.57 -17.99
N GLU A 246 -7.46 -6.92 -19.00
CA GLU A 246 -8.49 -7.45 -19.88
C GLU A 246 -8.01 -7.26 -21.34
N ALA A 247 -8.76 -7.81 -22.30
CA ALA A 247 -8.34 -7.80 -23.71
C ALA A 247 -8.11 -6.38 -24.29
N ASP A 248 -8.88 -5.40 -23.85
CA ASP A 248 -8.91 -4.03 -24.39
C ASP A 248 -8.64 -2.94 -23.36
N CYS A 249 -8.47 -3.30 -22.08
CA CYS A 249 -8.31 -2.34 -21.00
C CYS A 249 -7.61 -2.94 -19.77
N VAL A 250 -7.28 -2.05 -18.83
CA VAL A 250 -6.99 -2.42 -17.44
C VAL A 250 -8.13 -1.90 -16.59
N LYS A 251 -8.79 -2.79 -15.84
CA LYS A 251 -9.74 -2.41 -14.78
C LYS A 251 -8.98 -2.18 -13.50
N VAL A 252 -9.20 -1.04 -12.88
CA VAL A 252 -8.65 -0.68 -11.58
C VAL A 252 -9.79 -0.51 -10.59
N THR A 253 -9.73 -1.25 -9.48
CA THR A 253 -10.58 -1.00 -8.32
C THR A 253 -9.71 -0.46 -7.20
N TYR A 254 -9.98 0.77 -6.76
CA TYR A 254 -9.25 1.42 -5.68
C TYR A 254 -10.15 1.62 -4.46
N LEU A 255 -9.83 0.91 -3.38
CA LEU A 255 -10.40 1.12 -2.05
C LEU A 255 -9.52 2.06 -1.24
N SER A 256 -10.13 2.98 -0.49
CA SER A 256 -9.40 3.84 0.45
C SER A 256 -10.26 4.25 1.64
N SER A 257 -9.66 4.12 2.81
CA SER A 257 -10.10 4.71 4.06
C SER A 257 -8.89 5.30 4.77
N LEU A 258 -8.97 6.59 5.06
CA LEU A 258 -7.91 7.38 5.69
C LEU A 258 -8.46 7.99 6.96
N ASP A 259 -7.74 7.85 8.07
CA ASP A 259 -7.93 8.71 9.23
C ASP A 259 -7.02 9.93 9.09
N ALA A 260 -7.66 11.10 9.02
CA ALA A 260 -6.93 12.34 8.90
C ALA A 260 -6.39 12.81 10.26
N ASN A 261 -6.77 12.16 11.37
CA ASN A 261 -6.36 12.51 12.73
C ASN A 261 -6.53 14.01 13.01
N ILE A 262 -7.69 14.55 12.61
CA ILE A 262 -8.04 15.98 12.74
C ILE A 262 -8.84 16.17 14.02
N ILE A 263 -8.56 17.26 14.75
CA ILE A 263 -9.36 17.70 15.88
C ILE A 263 -10.76 18.13 15.38
N CYS A 264 -11.82 17.69 16.08
CA CYS A 264 -13.26 17.74 15.76
C CYS A 264 -13.87 19.09 15.28
N ILE A 265 -13.09 20.16 15.18
CA ILE A 265 -13.54 21.51 14.79
C ILE A 265 -13.86 21.60 13.29
N VAL A 266 -13.23 20.78 12.44
CA VAL A 266 -13.54 20.77 11.00
C VAL A 266 -14.79 19.92 10.75
N PRO A 267 -15.85 20.47 10.12
CA PRO A 267 -17.04 19.69 9.81
C PRO A 267 -16.70 18.48 8.93
N ASN A 268 -17.19 17.29 9.32
CA ASN A 268 -16.90 16.01 8.65
C ASN A 268 -17.14 16.04 7.13
N TYR A 269 -18.10 16.84 6.66
CA TYR A 269 -18.37 17.05 5.25
C TYR A 269 -17.14 17.53 4.45
N PHE A 270 -16.37 18.49 4.98
CA PHE A 270 -15.18 19.01 4.29
C PHE A 270 -14.07 17.96 4.25
N VAL A 271 -13.87 17.23 5.34
CA VAL A 271 -12.89 16.15 5.44
C VAL A 271 -13.22 15.03 4.44
N LYS A 272 -14.48 14.60 4.40
CA LYS A 272 -15.01 13.63 3.43
C LYS A 272 -14.75 14.08 2.00
N ARG A 273 -15.12 15.32 1.67
CA ARG A 273 -14.93 15.89 0.33
C ARG A 273 -13.45 15.92 -0.07
N ALA A 274 -12.55 16.31 0.83
CA ALA A 274 -11.12 16.34 0.56
C ALA A 274 -10.56 14.93 0.28
N LYS A 275 -10.92 13.93 1.11
CA LYS A 275 -10.52 12.53 0.92
C LYS A 275 -10.98 11.99 -0.44
N PHE A 276 -12.24 12.20 -0.78
CA PHE A 276 -12.81 11.69 -2.03
C PHE A 276 -12.35 12.44 -3.28
N ASN A 277 -12.10 13.75 -3.20
CA ASN A 277 -11.41 14.47 -4.27
C ASN A 277 -10.03 13.89 -4.54
N ARG A 278 -9.27 13.55 -3.48
CA ARG A 278 -7.97 12.89 -3.61
C ARG A 278 -8.09 11.50 -4.23
N MET A 279 -9.14 10.73 -3.93
CA MET A 279 -9.38 9.46 -4.63
C MET A 279 -9.68 9.67 -6.11
N LEU A 280 -10.49 10.68 -6.47
CA LEU A 280 -10.81 10.99 -7.86
C LEU A 280 -9.59 11.37 -8.71
N ASN A 281 -8.53 11.89 -8.09
CA ASN A 281 -7.26 12.16 -8.80
C ASN A 281 -6.64 10.90 -9.42
N ILE A 282 -6.94 9.70 -8.91
CA ILE A 282 -6.49 8.44 -9.51
C ILE A 282 -7.07 8.26 -10.93
N ALA A 283 -8.19 8.91 -11.27
CA ALA A 283 -8.72 8.88 -12.63
C ALA A 283 -7.76 9.50 -13.66
N LYS A 284 -6.80 10.35 -13.24
CA LYS A 284 -5.73 10.89 -14.09
C LYS A 284 -4.83 9.80 -14.70
N LEU A 285 -4.82 8.58 -14.15
CA LEU A 285 -4.13 7.43 -14.76
C LEU A 285 -4.58 7.19 -16.21
N ARG A 286 -5.83 7.52 -16.55
CA ARG A 286 -6.32 7.45 -17.93
C ARG A 286 -5.56 8.35 -18.88
N ASP A 287 -5.24 9.56 -18.43
CA ASP A 287 -4.58 10.56 -19.25
C ASP A 287 -3.08 10.24 -19.35
N ILE A 288 -2.49 9.76 -18.26
CA ILE A 288 -1.09 9.31 -18.20
C ILE A 288 -0.86 8.15 -19.18
N PHE A 289 -1.75 7.16 -19.18
CA PHE A 289 -1.60 5.92 -19.97
C PHE A 289 -2.48 5.87 -21.21
N LYS A 290 -2.98 7.01 -21.67
CA LYS A 290 -3.77 7.09 -22.89
C LYS A 290 -2.92 6.65 -24.08
N LYS A 291 -3.41 5.68 -24.86
CA LYS A 291 -2.80 5.29 -26.13
C LYS A 291 -2.81 6.51 -27.06
N LYS A 292 -1.62 6.97 -27.47
CA LYS A 292 -1.45 8.08 -28.43
C LYS A 292 -1.91 7.67 -29.82
#